data_AF-G8TMW5-F1
#
_entry.id   AF-G8TMW5-F1
#
_cell.length_a   1.000
_cell.length_b   1.000
_cell.length_c   1.000
_cell.angle_alpha   90.00
_cell.angle_beta   90.00
_cell.angle_gamma   90.00
#
_symmetry.space_group_name_H-M   'P 1'
#
loop_
_entity.id
_entity.type
_entity.pdbx_description
1 polymer ?
#
loop_
_entity_poly.entity_id
_entity_poly.type
_entity_poly.pdbx_seq_one_letter_code
_entity_poly.pdbx_strand_id
1 'polypeptide(L)'
;MAHWVIWPVKVVFIALVFISCLNKHCMQEFQLSEADNGKKLQLQVHDHVVIKLPANPGTGYNWEVQPNNHFNVSHQYKTQADAGVGAGGMDVFELDPQTQVQSGSIKFLYKRAWESGTGKEFSVSYQIQ
;
A
#
# COMPACT_ATOMS: atom_id res chain seq x y z
N MET A 1 -13.11 -52.83 -57.27
CA MET A 1 -13.95 -52.79 -56.05
C MET A 1 -13.55 -51.55 -55.28
N ALA A 2 -14.29 -50.46 -55.51
CA ALA A 2 -14.12 -49.20 -54.82
C ALA A 2 -15.06 -49.18 -53.62
N HIS A 3 -14.57 -48.79 -52.45
CA HIS A 3 -15.43 -48.31 -51.38
C HIS A 3 -14.79 -47.08 -50.76
N TRP A 4 -15.34 -45.94 -51.16
CA TRP A 4 -15.19 -44.66 -50.51
C TRP A 4 -16.04 -44.69 -49.24
N VAL A 5 -15.52 -44.21 -48.10
CA VAL A 5 -16.37 -43.73 -47.00
C VAL A 5 -15.81 -42.38 -46.56
N ILE A 6 -16.55 -41.34 -46.94
CA ILE A 6 -16.43 -39.98 -46.41
C ILE A 6 -17.44 -39.85 -45.25
N TRP A 7 -17.18 -38.89 -44.37
CA TRP A 7 -18.09 -38.16 -43.45
C TRP A 7 -18.07 -38.57 -41.95
N PRO A 8 -18.26 -37.63 -41.00
CA PRO A 8 -18.10 -36.17 -41.06
C PRO A 8 -17.22 -35.58 -39.94
N VAL A 9 -16.79 -34.35 -40.21
CA VAL A 9 -16.33 -33.32 -39.28
C VAL A 9 -17.11 -33.40 -37.95
N LYS A 10 -16.44 -33.78 -36.87
CA LYS A 10 -16.94 -33.47 -35.53
C LYS A 10 -16.57 -32.03 -35.20
N VAL A 11 -17.46 -31.13 -35.58
CA VAL A 11 -17.60 -29.82 -34.96
C VAL A 11 -17.78 -30.07 -33.46
N VAL A 12 -16.80 -29.68 -32.65
CA VAL A 12 -17.01 -29.56 -31.20
C VAL A 12 -16.53 -28.18 -30.78
N PHE A 13 -17.53 -27.30 -30.71
CA PHE A 13 -17.68 -26.14 -29.84
C PHE A 13 -16.41 -25.50 -29.26
N ILE A 14 -16.10 -24.33 -29.81
CA ILE A 14 -15.31 -23.28 -29.18
C ILE A 14 -15.93 -22.98 -27.82
N ALA A 15 -15.32 -23.47 -26.74
CA ALA A 15 -15.56 -22.95 -25.40
C ALA A 15 -14.55 -21.81 -25.14
N LEU A 16 -14.76 -20.67 -25.80
CA LEU A 16 -14.23 -19.39 -25.30
C LEU A 16 -15.08 -19.00 -24.10
N VAL A 17 -14.89 -19.70 -22.99
CA VAL A 17 -15.24 -19.16 -21.68
C VAL A 17 -14.13 -18.16 -21.37
N PHE A 18 -14.28 -16.93 -21.89
CA PHE A 18 -13.65 -15.79 -21.23
C PHE A 18 -14.27 -15.74 -19.85
N ILE A 19 -13.57 -16.31 -18.87
CA ILE A 19 -13.88 -16.18 -17.46
C ILE A 19 -13.72 -14.69 -17.14
N SER A 20 -14.77 -13.92 -17.37
CA SER A 20 -14.87 -12.55 -16.88
C SER A 20 -15.16 -12.62 -15.38
N CYS A 21 -14.15 -13.00 -14.61
CA CYS A 21 -14.03 -12.63 -13.20
C CYS A 21 -12.95 -11.55 -13.06
N LEU A 22 -13.04 -10.49 -13.86
CA LEU A 22 -12.15 -9.34 -13.75
C LEU A 22 -13.01 -8.11 -13.54
N ASN A 23 -13.46 -7.95 -12.30
CA ASN A 23 -13.66 -6.67 -11.60
C ASN A 23 -14.30 -6.96 -10.24
N LYS A 24 -13.67 -7.86 -9.47
CA LYS A 24 -13.76 -7.72 -8.02
C LYS A 24 -12.89 -6.51 -7.69
N HIS A 25 -13.46 -5.31 -7.76
CA HIS A 25 -12.89 -4.12 -7.12
C HIS A 25 -13.02 -4.33 -5.61
N CYS A 26 -12.17 -5.21 -5.08
CA CYS A 26 -12.04 -5.36 -3.65
C CYS A 26 -11.03 -4.31 -3.24
N MET A 27 -11.49 -3.35 -2.43
CA MET A 27 -10.63 -2.46 -1.67
C MET A 27 -9.49 -3.27 -1.07
N GLN A 28 -8.25 -2.98 -1.47
CA GLN A 28 -7.07 -3.67 -0.98
C GLN A 28 -6.46 -2.88 0.18
N GLU A 29 -6.04 -3.59 1.22
CA GLU A 29 -5.28 -3.03 2.33
C GLU A 29 -3.79 -3.30 2.14
N PHE A 30 -2.96 -2.26 2.25
CA PHE A 30 -1.51 -2.35 2.17
C PHE A 30 -0.91 -2.11 3.55
N GLN A 31 -0.32 -3.14 4.14
CA GLN A 31 0.42 -3.05 5.40
C GLN A 31 1.91 -2.86 5.08
N LEU A 32 2.46 -1.71 5.44
CA LEU A 32 3.84 -1.33 5.18
C LEU A 32 4.60 -1.14 6.48
N SER A 33 5.86 -1.54 6.46
CA SER A 33 6.79 -1.37 7.55
C SER A 33 8.00 -0.56 7.11
N GLU A 34 8.92 -0.29 8.03
CA GLU A 34 10.21 0.32 7.70
C GLU A 34 10.97 -0.44 6.59
N ALA A 35 10.81 -1.76 6.48
CA ALA A 35 11.47 -2.57 5.45
C ALA A 35 10.98 -2.25 4.03
N ASP A 36 9.81 -1.60 3.90
CA ASP A 36 9.24 -1.18 2.62
C ASP A 36 9.70 0.23 2.20
N ASN A 37 10.73 0.79 2.84
CA ASN A 37 11.23 2.12 2.49
C ASN A 37 11.70 2.19 1.02
N GLY A 38 11.24 3.20 0.30
CA GLY A 38 11.50 3.42 -1.12
C GLY A 38 10.64 2.58 -2.07
N LYS A 39 9.70 1.79 -1.56
CA LYS A 39 8.84 0.93 -2.39
C LYS A 39 7.92 1.74 -3.30
N LYS A 40 7.59 1.15 -4.45
CA LYS A 40 6.57 1.65 -5.38
C LYS A 40 5.28 0.85 -5.20
N LEU A 41 4.16 1.53 -4.99
CA LEU A 41 2.84 0.94 -4.82
C LEU A 41 2.02 1.13 -6.09
N GLN A 42 1.25 0.11 -6.46
CA GLN A 42 0.18 0.20 -7.45
C GLN A 42 -1.12 0.14 -6.65
N LEU A 43 -1.87 1.25 -6.66
CA LEU A 43 -3.08 1.43 -5.86
C LEU A 43 -4.28 1.58 -6.79
N GLN A 44 -5.47 1.28 -6.28
CA GLN A 44 -6.76 1.62 -6.85
C GLN A 44 -7.41 2.73 -6.02
N VAL A 45 -8.39 3.41 -6.62
CA VAL A 45 -9.27 4.32 -5.87
C VAL A 45 -9.95 3.52 -4.75
N HIS A 46 -9.89 4.07 -3.53
CA HIS A 46 -10.36 3.47 -2.26
C HIS A 46 -9.42 2.49 -1.55
N ASP A 47 -8.27 2.12 -2.12
CA ASP A 47 -7.30 1.30 -1.38
C ASP A 47 -6.86 1.98 -0.08
N HIS A 48 -6.64 1.19 0.95
CA HIS A 48 -6.25 1.66 2.28
C HIS A 48 -4.78 1.31 2.53
N VAL A 49 -3.96 2.30 2.87
CA VAL A 49 -2.53 2.09 3.13
C VAL A 49 -2.23 2.36 4.60
N VAL A 50 -1.74 1.35 5.31
CA VAL A 50 -1.33 1.44 6.70
C VAL A 50 0.18 1.32 6.80
N ILE A 51 0.84 2.36 7.28
CA ILE A 51 2.29 2.42 7.48
C ILE A 51 2.58 2.35 8.98
N LYS A 52 3.41 1.38 9.39
CA LYS A 52 3.82 1.18 10.78
C LYS A 52 5.32 1.43 10.91
N LEU A 53 5.71 2.49 11.59
CA LEU A 53 7.11 2.87 11.79
C LEU A 53 7.49 2.79 13.28
N PRO A 54 8.64 2.21 13.63
CA PRO A 54 9.12 2.22 15.01
C PRO A 54 9.29 3.64 15.53
N ALA A 55 8.83 3.88 16.75
CA ALA A 55 8.87 5.18 17.41
C ALA A 55 9.22 5.03 18.90
N ASN A 56 10.00 5.96 19.44
CA ASN A 56 10.28 6.06 20.87
C ASN A 56 10.00 7.47 21.39
N PRO A 57 8.74 7.79 21.76
CA PRO A 57 8.33 9.15 22.14
C PRO A 57 9.11 9.73 23.32
N GLY A 58 9.59 8.89 24.25
CA GLY A 58 10.37 9.32 25.42
C GLY A 58 11.70 9.99 25.08
N THR A 59 12.17 9.87 23.83
CA THR A 59 13.41 10.49 23.34
C THR A 59 13.21 11.88 22.72
N GLY A 60 11.95 12.31 22.52
CA GLY A 60 11.59 13.53 21.79
C GLY A 60 11.63 13.41 20.26
N TYR A 61 11.99 12.26 19.70
CA TYR A 61 11.91 11.99 18.26
C TYR A 61 10.52 11.51 17.86
N ASN A 62 9.95 12.15 16.84
CA ASN A 62 8.65 11.80 16.26
C ASN A 62 8.73 11.70 14.74
N TRP A 63 7.86 10.89 14.14
CA TRP A 63 7.68 10.86 12.70
C TRP A 63 6.79 12.02 12.25
N GLU A 64 7.32 12.86 11.36
CA GLU A 64 6.60 13.96 10.72
C GLU A 64 6.29 13.61 9.26
N VAL A 65 5.01 13.59 8.91
CA VAL A 65 4.57 13.49 7.52
C VAL A 65 4.94 14.78 6.81
N GLN A 66 5.68 14.69 5.71
CA GLN A 66 5.98 15.84 4.89
C GLN A 66 4.73 16.31 4.14
N PRO A 67 4.63 17.62 3.80
CA PRO A 67 3.50 18.14 3.06
C PRO A 67 3.19 17.30 1.82
N ASN A 68 1.93 16.89 1.69
CA ASN A 68 1.42 16.13 0.57
C ASN A 68 -0.01 16.60 0.25
N ASN A 69 -0.40 16.51 -1.02
CA ASN A 69 -1.71 16.96 -1.50
C ASN A 69 -2.54 15.79 -2.02
N HIS A 70 -2.25 14.57 -1.56
CA HIS A 70 -2.68 13.35 -2.24
C HIS A 70 -3.31 12.33 -1.31
N PHE A 71 -2.99 12.37 -0.03
CA PHE A 71 -3.59 11.55 1.00
C PHE A 71 -4.16 12.42 2.10
N ASN A 72 -5.32 12.02 2.60
CA ASN A 72 -5.66 12.35 3.99
C ASN A 72 -4.91 11.37 4.90
N VAL A 73 -4.21 11.88 5.91
CA VAL A 73 -3.33 11.06 6.76
C VAL A 73 -3.81 11.11 8.19
N SER A 74 -4.22 9.97 8.74
CA SER A 74 -4.45 9.81 10.17
C SER A 74 -3.18 9.27 10.85
N HIS A 75 -2.99 9.57 12.13
CA HIS A 75 -1.82 9.15 12.90
C HIS A 75 -2.21 8.72 14.31
N GLN A 76 -1.70 7.57 14.74
CA GLN A 76 -1.84 7.06 16.09
C GLN A 76 -0.55 6.37 16.56
N TYR A 77 -0.08 6.69 17.76
CA TYR A 77 0.96 5.93 18.43
C TYR A 77 0.39 4.70 19.16
N LYS A 78 1.03 3.54 19.01
CA LYS A 78 0.64 2.28 19.66
C LYS A 78 1.85 1.61 20.34
N THR A 79 1.67 1.19 21.59
CA THR A 79 2.61 0.33 22.30
C THR A 79 2.18 -1.13 22.21
N GLN A 80 3.10 -2.07 22.44
CA GLN A 80 2.73 -3.47 22.66
C GLN A 80 1.95 -3.61 23.98
N ALA A 81 1.07 -4.60 24.06
CA ALA A 81 0.47 -4.98 25.33
C ALA A 81 1.57 -5.41 26.30
N ASP A 82 1.43 -5.04 27.57
CA ASP A 82 2.40 -5.31 28.64
C ASP A 82 3.80 -4.68 28.44
N ALA A 83 3.90 -3.68 27.57
CA ALA A 83 5.12 -2.91 27.39
C ALA A 83 5.48 -2.17 28.70
N GLY A 84 6.66 -2.46 29.24
CA GLY A 84 7.17 -1.79 30.44
C GLY A 84 7.41 -0.29 30.23
N VAL A 85 7.56 0.46 31.33
CA VAL A 85 7.89 1.90 31.27
C VAL A 85 9.18 2.11 30.47
N GLY A 86 9.11 2.98 29.45
CA GLY A 86 10.23 3.27 28.57
C GLY A 86 10.38 2.33 27.37
N ALA A 87 9.51 1.33 27.23
CA ALA A 87 9.42 0.56 25.99
C ALA A 87 8.97 1.48 24.83
N GLY A 88 9.63 1.34 23.69
CA GLY A 88 9.20 1.98 22.45
C GLY A 88 7.87 1.43 21.95
N GLY A 89 7.41 1.98 20.83
CA GLY A 89 6.18 1.57 20.18
C GLY A 89 6.24 1.80 18.67
N MET A 90 5.09 1.95 18.07
CA MET A 90 4.91 2.16 16.64
C MET A 90 4.06 3.40 16.41
N ASP A 91 4.52 4.30 15.57
CA ASP A 91 3.64 5.26 14.91
C ASP A 91 2.92 4.54 13.76
N VAL A 92 1.59 4.60 13.77
CA VAL A 92 0.71 4.03 12.76
C VAL A 92 0.08 5.17 11.99
N PHE A 93 0.34 5.21 10.69
CA PHE A 93 -0.24 6.15 9.76
C PHE A 93 -1.20 5.43 8.84
N GLU A 94 -2.43 5.92 8.71
CA GLU A 94 -3.39 5.43 7.73
C GLU A 94 -3.56 6.49 6.65
N LEU A 95 -3.37 6.09 5.39
CA LEU A 95 -3.46 6.96 4.23
C LEU A 95 -4.71 6.63 3.43
N ASP A 96 -5.57 7.64 3.28
CA ASP A 96 -6.76 7.58 2.43
C ASP A 96 -6.47 8.36 1.13
N PRO A 97 -6.43 7.70 -0.05
CA PRO A 97 -6.15 8.36 -1.32
C PRO A 97 -7.23 9.37 -1.68
N GLN A 98 -6.83 10.57 -2.10
CA GLN A 98 -7.74 11.55 -2.69
C GLN A 98 -7.95 11.25 -4.18
N THR A 99 -9.19 11.33 -4.64
CA THR A 99 -9.65 10.82 -5.96
C THR A 99 -9.06 11.53 -7.19
N GLN A 100 -8.31 12.62 -7.02
CA GLN A 100 -7.82 13.46 -8.13
C GLN A 100 -6.36 13.19 -8.53
N VAL A 101 -5.70 12.20 -7.93
CA VAL A 101 -4.24 12.00 -8.07
C VAL A 101 -3.95 10.68 -8.76
N GLN A 102 -3.11 10.71 -9.79
CA GLN A 102 -2.71 9.52 -10.55
C GLN A 102 -1.37 8.92 -10.09
N SER A 103 -0.44 9.72 -9.59
CA SER A 103 0.84 9.23 -9.05
C SER A 103 1.51 10.26 -8.16
N GLY A 104 2.46 9.83 -7.34
CA GLY A 104 3.24 10.71 -6.49
C GLY A 104 4.11 9.96 -5.49
N SER A 105 4.51 10.66 -4.43
CA SER A 105 5.23 10.09 -3.30
C SER A 105 4.81 10.74 -2.00
N ILE A 106 4.83 9.97 -0.92
CA ILE A 106 4.69 10.47 0.45
C ILE A 106 5.98 10.18 1.22
N LYS A 107 6.41 11.14 2.03
CA LYS A 107 7.66 11.10 2.78
C LYS A 107 7.41 11.40 4.25
N PHE A 108 8.12 10.70 5.13
CA PHE A 108 8.09 10.84 6.57
C PHE A 108 9.51 11.08 7.07
N LEU A 109 9.68 12.00 8.02
CA LEU A 109 10.95 12.34 8.63
C LEU A 109 10.89 12.06 10.14
N TYR A 110 11.84 11.27 10.65
CA TYR A 110 11.97 10.99 12.07
C TYR A 110 12.98 11.94 12.71
N LYS A 111 12.48 12.98 13.39
CA LYS A 111 13.34 14.02 13.98
C LYS A 111 12.75 14.58 15.27
N ARG A 112 13.57 15.34 15.99
CA ARG A 112 13.10 16.28 17.03
C ARG A 112 12.72 17.60 16.39
N ALA A 113 11.65 18.21 16.88
CA ALA A 113 11.14 19.48 16.35
C ALA A 113 12.19 20.62 16.39
N TRP A 114 13.15 20.56 17.31
CA TRP A 114 14.20 21.57 17.52
C TRP A 114 15.56 21.21 16.88
N GLU A 115 15.69 20.08 16.19
CA GLU A 115 16.96 19.68 15.55
C GLU A 115 17.02 20.17 14.09
N SER A 116 18.11 20.87 13.74
CA SER A 116 18.42 21.32 12.40
C SER A 116 19.19 20.23 11.64
N GLY A 117 18.51 19.16 11.21
CA GLY A 117 19.15 18.06 10.48
C GLY A 117 18.16 17.14 9.79
N THR A 118 18.65 16.34 8.84
CA THR A 118 17.88 15.26 8.22
C THR A 118 17.95 14.04 9.13
N GLY A 119 16.87 13.79 9.85
CA GLY A 119 16.69 12.55 10.61
C GLY A 119 16.47 11.34 9.70
N LYS A 120 16.12 10.21 10.29
CA LYS A 120 15.79 8.99 9.53
C LYS A 120 14.56 9.27 8.64
N GLU A 121 14.55 8.72 7.43
CA GLU A 121 13.49 8.98 6.45
C GLU A 121 12.80 7.69 6.03
N PHE A 122 11.48 7.77 5.84
CA PHE A 122 10.69 6.74 5.19
C PHE A 122 9.94 7.36 4.02
N SER A 123 9.90 6.69 2.88
CA SER A 123 9.16 7.16 1.71
C SER A 123 8.57 6.01 0.92
N VAL A 124 7.43 6.25 0.30
CA VAL A 124 6.89 5.37 -0.74
C VAL A 124 6.40 6.22 -1.91
N SER A 125 6.55 5.66 -3.10
CA SER A 125 5.92 6.22 -4.30
C SER A 125 4.73 5.37 -4.68
N TYR A 126 3.76 5.96 -5.36
CA TYR A 126 2.53 5.27 -5.73
C TYR A 126 2.05 5.71 -7.10
N GLN A 127 1.28 4.83 -7.73
CA GLN A 127 0.50 5.09 -8.91
C GLN A 127 -0.90 4.55 -8.68
N ILE A 128 -1.92 5.40 -8.86
CA ILE A 128 -3.33 5.06 -8.73
C ILE A 128 -3.87 4.77 -10.12
N GLN A 129 -4.45 3.58 -10.30
CA GLN A 129 -5.03 3.10 -11.55
C GLN A 129 -6.51 3.45 -11.68
#